data_AF-A0A4S4DBN9-F1
#
_entry.id   AF-A0A4S4DBN9-F1
#
_cell.length_a   1.000
_cell.length_b   1.000
_cell.length_c   1.000
_cell.angle_alpha   90.00
_cell.angle_beta   90.00
_cell.angle_gamma   90.00
#
_symmetry.space_group_name_H-M   'P 1'
#
loop_
_entity.id
_entity.type
_entity.pdbx_description
1 polymer ?
#
loop_
_entity_poly.entity_id
_entity_poly.type
_entity_poly.pdbx_seq_one_letter_code
_entity_poly.pdbx_strand_id
1 'polypeptide(L)'
;MIWGRSKARVGLNGVYWIVGSYDPDRDLDNLDHEWGTVSQDVPKYMMVSGERAELRGLNLEGLKRCGFSDTEIRSLRTAYRKIFMSTDANSGGIENRLAEVEKHEELAYVPAVCLMVQSIRDSFSEDRRGICKSRSLSVS
;
A
#
# COMPACT_ATOMS: atom_id res chain seq x y z
N MET A 1 25.75 7.70 4.77
CA MET A 1 24.34 7.23 4.79
C MET A 1 24.37 5.72 4.76
N ILE A 2 24.33 5.09 5.93
CA ILE A 2 24.36 3.62 6.04
C ILE A 2 22.91 3.18 6.05
N TRP A 3 22.46 2.53 4.97
CA TRP A 3 21.17 1.83 4.95
C TRP A 3 21.25 0.65 5.93
N GLY A 4 20.97 0.90 7.21
CA GLY A 4 20.85 -0.12 8.25
C GLY A 4 19.64 -1.01 7.97
N ARG A 5 19.84 -2.33 8.07
CA ARG A 5 18.88 -3.40 7.76
C ARG A 5 17.43 -3.06 8.09
N SER A 6 16.63 -2.74 7.07
CA SER A 6 15.17 -2.71 7.19
C SER A 6 14.68 -4.11 7.55
N LYS A 7 14.15 -4.29 8.77
CA LYS A 7 13.59 -5.57 9.20
C LYS A 7 12.18 -5.70 8.60
N ALA A 8 12.07 -6.45 7.50
CA ALA A 8 10.78 -6.81 6.93
C ALA A 8 10.12 -7.86 7.85
N ARG A 9 8.96 -7.55 8.44
CA ARG A 9 8.10 -8.59 9.03
C ARG A 9 7.25 -9.16 7.90
N VAL A 10 7.65 -10.33 7.40
CA VAL A 10 6.89 -11.11 6.43
C VAL A 10 5.67 -11.68 7.14
N GLY A 11 4.52 -11.01 7.03
CA GLY A 11 3.24 -11.65 7.28
C GLY A 11 2.98 -12.67 6.17
N LEU A 12 2.32 -13.78 6.49
CA LEU A 12 2.10 -14.98 5.65
C LEU A 12 1.52 -14.76 4.23
N ASN A 13 1.21 -13.53 3.80
CA ASN A 13 0.52 -13.23 2.54
C ASN A 13 1.14 -12.11 1.66
N GLY A 14 2.35 -11.61 1.95
CA GLY A 14 2.98 -10.65 1.05
C GLY A 14 4.07 -9.81 1.71
N VAL A 15 5.11 -9.50 0.94
CA VAL A 15 6.26 -8.70 1.39
C VAL A 15 5.82 -7.25 1.57
N TYR A 16 5.55 -6.84 2.81
CA TYR A 16 5.38 -5.44 3.17
C TYR A 16 6.69 -4.88 3.72
N TRP A 17 7.13 -3.74 3.19
CA TRP A 17 8.21 -2.97 3.79
C TRP A 17 7.60 -2.02 4.82
N ILE A 18 7.92 -2.23 6.09
CA ILE A 18 7.64 -1.28 7.17
C ILE A 18 8.96 -0.54 7.41
N VAL A 19 9.03 0.73 7.02
CA VAL A 19 10.18 1.58 7.34
C VAL A 19 9.96 2.16 8.73
N GLY A 20 10.67 1.63 9.72
CA GLY A 20 10.83 2.20 11.06
C GLY A 20 12.19 2.88 11.20
N SER A 21 12.26 3.96 11.98
CA SER A 21 13.53 4.57 12.38
C SER A 21 14.28 3.64 13.34
N TYR A 22 15.47 3.20 12.93
CA TYR A 22 16.35 2.39 13.78
C TYR A 22 16.96 3.28 14.87
N ASP A 23 16.67 2.97 16.14
CA ASP A 23 17.32 3.55 17.31
C ASP A 23 18.34 2.52 17.85
N PRO A 24 19.64 2.81 17.82
CA PRO A 24 20.69 1.86 18.21
C PRO A 24 20.77 1.61 19.72
N ASP A 25 20.15 2.45 20.55
CA ASP A 25 20.18 2.34 22.02
C ASP A 25 18.92 1.64 22.57
N ARG A 26 18.00 1.22 21.69
CA ARG A 26 16.71 0.63 22.09
C ARG A 26 16.84 -0.88 22.30
N ASP A 27 16.53 -1.30 23.51
CA ASP A 27 16.60 -2.69 23.95
C ASP A 27 15.71 -3.62 23.10
N LEU A 28 16.33 -4.62 22.47
CA LEU A 28 15.68 -5.52 21.51
C LEU A 28 14.85 -6.61 22.20
N ASP A 29 14.94 -6.76 23.51
CA ASP A 29 14.22 -7.79 24.26
C ASP A 29 12.78 -7.38 24.62
N ASN A 30 12.39 -6.12 24.37
CA ASN A 30 11.04 -5.58 24.67
C ASN A 30 10.20 -5.26 23.42
N LEU A 31 10.60 -5.76 22.25
CA LEU A 31 10.03 -5.44 20.93
C LEU A 31 8.58 -5.93 20.69
N ASP A 32 7.95 -6.66 21.62
CA ASP A 32 6.55 -7.08 21.43
C ASP A 32 5.53 -6.04 21.92
N HIS A 33 5.94 -5.05 22.72
CA HIS A 33 5.02 -4.04 23.27
C HIS A 33 5.07 -2.66 22.57
N GLU A 34 6.08 -2.38 21.74
CA GLU A 34 6.34 -1.02 21.23
C GLU A 34 6.33 -0.88 19.70
N TRP A 35 6.07 -1.97 18.97
CA TRP A 35 5.86 -1.90 17.53
C TRP A 35 4.38 -1.73 17.31
N GLY A 36 4.00 -0.50 16.91
CA GLY A 36 2.64 -0.17 16.56
C GLY A 36 2.03 -1.30 15.74
N THR A 37 1.06 -1.97 16.35
CA THR A 37 0.27 -3.00 15.70
C THR A 37 -0.21 -2.43 14.37
N VAL A 38 0.20 -3.05 13.26
CA VAL A 38 -0.40 -2.81 11.94
C VAL A 38 -1.85 -3.24 12.08
N SER A 39 -2.69 -2.30 12.49
CA SER A 39 -4.05 -2.55 12.92
C SER A 39 -5.00 -2.64 11.74
N GLN A 40 -4.52 -2.36 10.54
CA GLN A 40 -5.28 -2.31 9.29
C GLN A 40 -4.50 -3.01 8.17
N ASP A 41 -5.20 -3.45 7.13
CA ASP A 41 -4.58 -4.15 6.01
C ASP A 41 -3.71 -3.23 5.16
N VAL A 42 -2.67 -3.81 4.55
CA VAL A 42 -1.85 -3.14 3.54
C VAL A 42 -2.18 -3.81 2.21
N PRO A 43 -2.75 -3.11 1.22
CA PRO A 43 -3.10 -3.75 -0.05
C PRO A 43 -1.86 -4.14 -0.87
N LYS A 44 -2.07 -5.07 -1.82
CA LYS A 44 -1.01 -5.52 -2.73
C LYS A 44 -0.29 -4.36 -3.41
N TYR A 45 1.02 -4.54 -3.58
CA TYR A 45 1.95 -3.61 -4.22
C TYR A 45 2.18 -2.29 -3.48
N MET A 46 1.62 -2.09 -2.29
CA MET A 46 1.77 -0.85 -1.54
C MET A 46 2.88 -0.93 -0.48
N MET A 47 3.31 0.25 -0.01
CA MET A 47 4.25 0.41 1.08
C MET A 47 3.63 1.23 2.20
N VAL A 48 4.01 0.90 3.44
CA VAL A 48 3.63 1.63 4.64
C VAL A 48 4.85 2.07 5.43
N SER A 49 4.71 3.16 6.19
CA SER A 49 5.77 3.62 7.10
C SER A 49 5.17 4.42 8.25
N GLY A 50 5.89 4.47 9.37
CA GLY A 50 5.52 5.18 10.58
C GLY A 50 5.10 4.25 11.72
N GLU A 51 4.98 4.84 12.91
CA GLU A 51 4.57 4.15 14.14
C GLU A 51 3.12 3.64 14.04
N ARG A 52 2.23 4.44 13.45
CA ARG A 52 0.96 3.97 12.90
C ARG A 52 1.19 3.75 11.42
N ALA A 53 1.10 2.51 10.95
CA ALA A 53 1.36 2.18 9.55
C ALA A 53 0.48 3.03 8.60
N GLU A 54 1.08 4.04 7.98
CA GLU A 54 0.42 4.92 7.01
C GLU A 54 0.81 4.51 5.58
N LEU A 55 -0.17 4.51 4.67
CA LEU A 55 0.08 4.21 3.27
C LEU A 55 0.93 5.31 2.62
N ARG A 56 2.05 4.94 2.01
CA ARG A 56 2.99 5.89 1.36
C ARG A 56 2.98 5.86 -0.16
N GLY A 57 2.42 4.81 -0.75
CA GLY A 57 2.39 4.64 -2.21
C GLY A 57 2.69 3.21 -2.63
N LEU A 58 3.02 3.06 -3.92
CA LEU A 58 3.40 1.77 -4.50
C LEU A 58 4.87 1.43 -4.20
N ASN A 59 5.14 0.15 -3.98
CA ASN A 59 6.48 -0.42 -3.88
C ASN A 59 7.15 -0.54 -5.25
N LEU A 60 7.50 0.59 -5.86
CA LEU A 60 8.05 0.64 -7.21
C LEU A 60 9.38 -0.14 -7.32
N GLU A 61 10.21 -0.12 -6.28
CA GLU A 61 11.46 -0.89 -6.26
C GLU A 61 11.20 -2.40 -6.20
N GLY A 62 10.27 -2.83 -5.34
CA GLY A 62 9.87 -4.23 -5.25
C GLY A 62 9.26 -4.74 -6.56
N LEU A 63 8.38 -3.95 -7.19
CA LEU A 63 7.80 -4.26 -8.50
C LEU A 63 8.88 -4.44 -9.57
N LYS A 64 9.85 -3.53 -9.64
CA LYS A 64 10.98 -3.64 -10.58
C LYS A 64 11.83 -4.89 -10.31
N ARG A 65 12.12 -5.20 -9.06
CA ARG A 65 12.88 -6.41 -8.67
C ARG A 65 12.11 -7.71 -8.96
N CYS A 66 10.79 -7.67 -8.92
CA CYS A 66 9.91 -8.78 -9.28
C CYS A 66 9.68 -8.92 -10.79
N GLY A 67 10.32 -8.09 -11.62
CA GLY A 67 10.25 -8.20 -13.08
C GLY A 67 8.99 -7.62 -13.72
N PHE A 68 8.25 -6.75 -13.01
CA PHE A 68 7.12 -6.04 -13.61
C PHE A 68 7.63 -5.12 -14.73
N SER A 69 6.91 -5.14 -15.85
CA SER A 69 7.21 -4.27 -16.99
C SER A 69 6.93 -2.80 -16.68
N ASP A 70 7.57 -1.89 -17.42
CA ASP A 70 7.35 -0.45 -17.24
C ASP A 70 5.89 -0.06 -17.53
N THR A 71 5.23 -0.77 -18.47
CA THR A 71 3.81 -0.61 -18.79
C THR A 71 2.91 -1.04 -17.62
N GLU A 72 3.15 -2.19 -16.99
CA GLU A 72 2.41 -2.61 -15.81
C GLU A 72 2.59 -1.65 -14.63
N ILE A 73 3.82 -1.20 -14.39
CA ILE A 73 4.12 -0.22 -13.34
C ILE A 73 3.39 1.11 -13.62
N ARG A 74 3.34 1.57 -14.87
CA ARG A 74 2.57 2.76 -15.26
C ARG A 74 1.07 2.57 -14.99
N SER A 75 0.50 1.42 -15.36
CA SER A 75 -0.91 1.09 -15.11
C SER A 75 -1.22 1.07 -13.61
N LEU A 76 -0.37 0.44 -12.79
CA LEU A 76 -0.50 0.47 -11.33
C LEU A 76 -0.44 1.90 -10.77
N ARG A 77 0.49 2.74 -11.26
CA ARG A 77 0.59 4.15 -10.83
C ARG A 77 -0.68 4.93 -11.17
N THR A 78 -1.26 4.70 -12.35
CA THR A 78 -2.50 5.37 -12.77
C THR A 78 -3.68 4.92 -11.93
N ALA A 79 -3.82 3.62 -11.71
CA ALA A 79 -4.86 3.07 -10.85
C ALA A 79 -4.74 3.57 -9.40
N TYR A 80 -3.53 3.58 -8.83
CA TYR A 80 -3.28 4.13 -7.49
C TYR A 80 -3.73 5.59 -7.37
N ARG A 81 -3.41 6.44 -8.36
CA ARG A 81 -3.83 7.85 -8.34
C ARG A 81 -5.34 7.98 -8.37
N LYS A 82 -6.03 7.22 -9.24
CA LYS A 82 -7.50 7.22 -9.31
C LYS A 82 -8.14 6.80 -7.98
N ILE A 83 -7.58 5.80 -7.30
CA ILE A 83 -8.16 5.27 -6.05
C ILE A 83 -7.86 6.15 -4.84
N PHE A 84 -6.63 6.66 -4.68
CA PHE A 84 -6.18 7.30 -3.43
C PHE A 84 -5.95 8.81 -3.53
N MET A 85 -5.78 9.34 -4.74
CA MET A 85 -5.39 10.73 -4.98
C MET A 85 -6.43 11.49 -5.81
N SER A 86 -7.62 10.95 -6.05
CA SER A 86 -8.67 11.71 -6.74
C SER A 86 -9.04 12.94 -5.90
N THR A 87 -8.88 14.13 -6.50
CA THR A 87 -9.23 15.43 -5.92
C THR A 87 -10.64 15.86 -6.29
N ASP A 88 -11.34 15.09 -7.13
CA ASP A 88 -12.67 15.43 -7.60
C ASP A 88 -13.69 15.09 -6.51
N ALA A 89 -14.38 16.12 -6.02
CA ALA A 89 -15.42 16.00 -5.00
C ALA A 89 -16.58 15.08 -5.43
N ASN A 90 -16.74 14.87 -6.74
CA ASN A 90 -17.76 13.99 -7.31
C ASN A 90 -17.32 12.52 -7.44
N SER A 91 -16.04 12.18 -7.21
CA SER A 91 -15.54 10.79 -7.33
C SER A 91 -16.14 9.81 -6.30
N GLY A 92 -16.90 10.31 -5.32
CA GLY A 92 -17.49 9.52 -4.26
C GLY A 92 -16.46 8.83 -3.35
N GLY A 93 -16.91 7.82 -2.61
CA GLY A 93 -16.08 7.06 -1.68
C GLY A 93 -15.03 6.18 -2.38
N ILE A 94 -14.21 5.48 -1.59
CA ILE A 94 -13.24 4.53 -2.13
C ILE A 94 -13.89 3.47 -3.02
N GLU A 95 -15.10 3.01 -2.70
CA GLU A 95 -15.83 2.01 -3.49
C GLU A 95 -16.15 2.49 -4.91
N ASN A 96 -16.59 3.74 -5.06
CA ASN A 96 -16.87 4.32 -6.39
C ASN A 96 -15.59 4.38 -7.23
N ARG A 97 -14.49 4.83 -6.62
CA ARG A 97 -13.18 4.91 -7.30
C ARG A 97 -12.63 3.53 -7.69
N LEU A 98 -12.89 2.50 -6.88
CA LEU A 98 -12.56 1.11 -7.23
C LEU A 98 -13.39 0.67 -8.44
N ALA A 99 -14.70 0.90 -8.43
CA ALA A 99 -15.58 0.56 -9.54
C ALA A 99 -15.23 1.30 -10.84
N GLU A 100 -14.76 2.54 -10.76
CA GLU A 100 -14.26 3.30 -11.91
C GLU A 100 -13.00 2.67 -12.52
N VAL A 101 -12.07 2.20 -11.69
CA VAL A 101 -10.86 1.51 -12.18
C VAL A 101 -11.20 0.18 -12.84
N GLU A 102 -12.17 -0.56 -12.32
CA GLU A 102 -12.63 -1.84 -12.90
C GLU A 102 -13.32 -1.69 -14.25
N LYS A 103 -13.93 -0.53 -14.51
CA LYS A 103 -14.61 -0.22 -15.78
C LYS A 103 -13.71 0.51 -16.77
N HIS A 104 -12.48 0.83 -16.38
CA HIS A 104 -11.57 1.62 -17.21
C HIS A 104 -11.02 0.80 -18.37
N GLU A 105 -11.16 1.32 -19.59
CA GLU A 105 -10.88 0.59 -20.85
C GLU A 105 -9.48 -0.03 -20.90
N GLU A 106 -8.45 0.66 -20.40
CA GLU A 106 -7.09 0.09 -20.40
C GLU A 106 -6.70 -0.63 -19.10
N LEU A 107 -7.17 -0.15 -17.95
CA LEU A 107 -6.69 -0.65 -16.65
C LEU A 107 -7.36 -1.97 -16.26
N ALA A 108 -8.61 -2.19 -16.67
CA ALA A 108 -9.39 -3.38 -16.36
C ALA A 108 -8.78 -4.67 -16.93
N TYR A 109 -7.93 -4.57 -17.96
CA TYR A 109 -7.28 -5.71 -18.59
C TYR A 109 -5.86 -5.97 -18.06
N VAL A 110 -5.35 -5.14 -17.14
CA VAL A 110 -4.02 -5.32 -16.56
C VAL A 110 -4.13 -6.21 -15.32
N PRO A 111 -3.61 -7.45 -15.33
CA PRO A 111 -3.81 -8.39 -14.21
C PRO A 111 -3.33 -7.85 -12.86
N ALA A 112 -2.22 -7.11 -12.85
CA ALA A 112 -1.69 -6.47 -11.66
C ALA A 112 -2.65 -5.43 -11.08
N VAL A 113 -3.38 -4.68 -11.93
CA VAL A 113 -4.38 -3.71 -11.47
C VAL A 113 -5.58 -4.43 -10.88
N CYS A 114 -6.07 -5.50 -11.51
CA CYS A 114 -7.17 -6.31 -10.98
C CYS A 114 -6.82 -6.88 -9.60
N LEU A 115 -5.61 -7.41 -9.43
CA LEU A 115 -5.12 -7.92 -8.15
C LEU A 115 -5.00 -6.82 -7.09
N MET A 116 -4.61 -5.60 -7.49
CA MET A 116 -4.58 -4.45 -6.59
C MET A 116 -5.99 -4.11 -6.10
N VAL A 117 -6.96 -3.99 -7.02
CA VAL A 117 -8.36 -3.68 -6.69
C VAL A 117 -8.97 -4.75 -5.81
N GLN A 118 -8.81 -6.02 -6.17
CA GLN A 118 -9.32 -7.15 -5.39
C GLN A 118 -8.76 -7.13 -3.96
N SER A 119 -7.44 -6.95 -3.82
CA SER A 119 -6.81 -6.87 -2.50
C SER A 119 -7.34 -5.72 -1.63
N ILE A 120 -7.74 -4.60 -2.23
CA ILE A 120 -8.36 -3.49 -1.51
C ILE A 120 -9.77 -3.90 -1.06
N ARG A 121 -10.58 -4.48 -1.95
CA ARG A 121 -11.93 -4.96 -1.60
C ARG A 121 -11.93 -6.03 -0.51
N ASP A 122 -11.01 -6.99 -0.59
CA ASP A 122 -10.83 -8.04 0.42
C ASP A 122 -10.53 -7.46 1.81
N SER A 123 -9.93 -6.26 1.86
CA SER A 123 -9.64 -5.57 3.12
C SER A 123 -10.89 -4.95 3.77
N PHE A 124 -12.01 -4.87 3.05
CA PHE A 124 -13.30 -4.37 3.52
C PHE A 124 -14.37 -5.48 3.65
N SER A 125 -14.00 -6.75 3.46
CA SER A 125 -14.89 -7.90 3.72
C SER A 125 -15.24 -8.02 5.21
N GLU A 126 -16.25 -8.83 5.52
CA GLU A 126 -16.64 -9.14 6.90
C GLU A 126 -15.42 -9.58 7.73
N ASP A 127 -15.35 -9.14 8.99
CA ASP A 127 -14.25 -9.39 9.94
C ASP A 127 -12.89 -8.72 9.63
N ARG A 128 -12.81 -7.82 8.63
CA ARG A 128 -11.59 -7.05 8.31
C ARG A 128 -11.63 -5.63 8.85
N ARG A 129 -10.45 -5.07 9.11
CA ARG A 129 -10.27 -3.76 9.78
C ARG A 129 -10.14 -2.58 8.79
N GLY A 130 -10.38 -2.82 7.50
CA GLY A 130 -10.12 -1.86 6.44
C GLY A 130 -8.64 -1.70 6.14
N ILE A 131 -8.32 -0.81 5.20
CA ILE A 131 -6.94 -0.51 4.79
C ILE A 131 -6.31 0.60 5.64
N CYS A 132 -4.98 0.58 5.74
CA CYS A 132 -4.19 1.66 6.33
C CYS A 132 -4.55 3.01 5.72
N LYS A 133 -4.69 4.05 6.55
CA LYS A 133 -5.00 5.41 6.06
C LYS A 133 -3.93 5.89 5.09
N SER A 134 -4.38 6.33 3.91
CA SER A 134 -3.56 7.11 2.98
C SER A 134 -3.62 8.58 3.39
N ARG A 135 -2.48 9.21 3.64
CA ARG A 135 -2.45 10.67 3.77
C ARG A 135 -2.79 11.27 2.41
N SER A 136 -3.73 12.20 2.36
CA SER A 136 -3.93 13.05 1.19
C SER A 136 -2.59 13.73 0.90
N LEU A 137 -1.93 13.34 -0.18
CA LEU A 137 -0.78 14.07 -0.70
C LEU A 137 -1.34 15.41 -1.20
N SER A 138 -1.26 16.43 -0.34
CA SER A 138 -1.44 17.81 -0.76
C SER A 138 -0.44 18.08 -1.88
N VAL A 139 -0.90 18.15 -3.12
CA VAL A 139 -0.07 18.66 -4.21
C VAL A 139 0.12 20.14 -3.89
N SER A 140 1.33 20.50 -3.46
CA SER A 140 1.75 21.90 -3.27
C SER A 140 2.08 22.52 -4.63
#